data_AF-A0A2N4XU00-F1
#
_entry.id   AF-A0A2N4XU00-F1
#
_cell.length_a   1.000
_cell.length_b   1.000
_cell.length_c   1.000
_cell.angle_alpha   90.00
_cell.angle_beta   90.00
_cell.angle_gamma   90.00
#
_symmetry.space_group_name_H-M   'P 1'
#
loop_
_entity.id
_entity.type
_entity.pdbx_description
1 polymer ?
#
loop_
_entity_poly.entity_id
_entity_poly.type
_entity_poly.pdbx_seq_one_letter_code
_entity_poly.pdbx_strand_id
1 'polypeptide(L)'
;MPSSHQRGAALLILALILGGLILLVTLYTWIALSYNYSDGERAGYVQKLSRKGWVCKTWEGDLALVNLPGQPAEIFQFSVRDDAIAEQINKLVGKRVALTYEQHIGLPTTCFGETQYFVTAIQAVE
;
A
#
# COMPACT_ATOMS: atom_id res chain seq x y z
N MET A 1 -30.36 -24.46 -32.22
CA MET A 1 -30.65 -23.84 -30.91
C MET A 1 -30.06 -24.75 -29.83
N PRO A 2 -29.12 -24.28 -28.99
CA PRO A 2 -28.52 -25.12 -27.95
C PRO A 2 -29.58 -25.54 -26.93
N SER A 3 -29.55 -26.81 -26.49
CA SER A 3 -30.52 -27.36 -25.56
C SER A 3 -30.40 -26.71 -24.17
N SER A 4 -31.49 -26.70 -23.38
CA SER A 4 -31.51 -26.10 -22.03
C SER A 4 -30.42 -26.67 -21.11
N HIS A 5 -30.13 -27.97 -21.22
CA HIS A 5 -29.02 -28.63 -20.51
C HIS A 5 -27.64 -28.09 -20.91
N GLN A 6 -27.43 -27.77 -22.19
CA GLN A 6 -26.16 -27.25 -22.70
C GLN A 6 -25.89 -25.82 -22.20
N ARG A 7 -26.96 -25.02 -22.01
CA ARG A 7 -26.89 -23.69 -21.40
C ARG A 7 -26.54 -23.74 -19.91
N GLY A 8 -27.14 -24.67 -19.16
CA GLY A 8 -26.83 -24.86 -17.74
C GLY A 8 -25.38 -25.29 -17.49
N ALA A 9 -24.87 -26.24 -18.28
CA ALA A 9 -23.48 -26.67 -18.19
C ALA A 9 -22.49 -25.54 -18.55
N ALA A 10 -22.77 -24.76 -19.59
CA ALA A 10 -21.92 -23.63 -19.98
C ALA A 10 -21.85 -22.53 -18.89
N LEU A 11 -22.98 -22.23 -18.24
CA LEU A 11 -23.02 -21.26 -17.14
C LEU A 11 -22.24 -21.75 -15.90
N LEU A 12 -22.34 -23.05 -15.58
CA LEU A 12 -21.56 -23.65 -14.49
C LEU A 12 -20.06 -23.60 -14.76
N ILE A 13 -19.63 -23.95 -15.99
CA ILE A 13 -18.21 -23.87 -16.38
C ILE A 13 -17.70 -22.43 -16.28
N LEU A 14 -18.46 -21.46 -16.80
CA LEU A 14 -18.09 -20.05 -16.71
C LEU A 14 -17.98 -19.58 -15.25
N ALA A 15 -18.93 -19.98 -14.38
CA ALA A 15 -18.89 -19.67 -12.97
C ALA A 15 -17.66 -20.28 -12.26
N LEU A 16 -17.29 -21.52 -12.59
CA LEU A 16 -16.09 -22.16 -12.05
C LEU A 16 -14.80 -21.46 -12.50
N ILE A 17 -14.72 -21.05 -13.77
CA ILE A 17 -13.56 -20.30 -14.29
C ILE A 17 -13.43 -18.95 -13.59
N LEU A 18 -14.53 -18.19 -13.52
CA LEU A 18 -14.54 -16.87 -12.85
C LEU A 18 -14.23 -17.01 -11.36
N GLY A 19 -14.83 -18.00 -10.68
CA GLY A 19 -14.56 -18.30 -9.28
C GLY A 19 -13.10 -18.67 -9.04
N GLY A 20 -12.51 -19.51 -9.90
CA GLY A 20 -11.10 -19.88 -9.85
C GLY A 20 -10.17 -18.68 -10.04
N LEU A 21 -10.49 -17.78 -10.98
CA LEU A 21 -9.73 -16.56 -11.22
C LEU A 21 -9.77 -15.62 -10.00
N ILE A 22 -10.95 -15.40 -9.42
CA ILE A 22 -11.12 -14.58 -8.22
C ILE A 22 -10.29 -15.16 -7.08
N LEU A 23 -10.40 -16.47 -6.84
CA LEU A 23 -9.64 -17.16 -5.79
C LEU A 23 -8.12 -16.97 -5.96
N LEU A 24 -7.63 -17.09 -7.19
CA LEU A 24 -6.21 -16.93 -7.50
C LEU A 24 -5.74 -15.50 -7.22
N VAL A 25 -6.49 -14.48 -7.67
CA VAL A 25 -6.16 -13.07 -7.41
C VAL A 25 -6.20 -12.76 -5.92
N THR A 26 -7.19 -13.26 -5.19
CA THR A 26 -7.29 -13.08 -3.74
C THR A 26 -6.10 -13.71 -3.01
N LEU A 27 -5.74 -14.95 -3.35
CA LEU A 27 -4.61 -15.64 -2.73
C LEU A 27 -3.29 -14.95 -3.05
N TYR A 28 -3.07 -14.55 -4.31
CA TYR A 28 -1.88 -13.81 -4.72
C TYR A 28 -1.75 -12.50 -3.94
N THR A 29 -2.82 -11.72 -3.86
CA THR A 29 -2.82 -10.44 -3.15
C THR A 29 -2.53 -10.63 -1.66
N TRP A 30 -3.12 -11.66 -1.05
CA TRP A 30 -2.87 -12.00 0.35
C TRP A 30 -1.40 -12.34 0.59
N ILE A 31 -0.77 -13.15 -0.27
CA ILE A 31 0.66 -13.46 -0.19
C ILE A 31 1.51 -12.19 -0.38
N ALA A 32 1.22 -11.38 -1.39
CA ALA A 32 1.97 -10.16 -1.69
C ALA A 32 1.95 -9.15 -0.54
N LEU A 33 0.84 -9.06 0.19
CA LEU A 33 0.70 -8.19 1.37
C LEU A 33 1.24 -8.80 2.66
N SER A 34 1.44 -10.11 2.72
CA SER A 34 1.92 -10.81 3.92
C SER A 34 3.44 -10.97 3.92
N TYR A 35 4.06 -11.00 2.75
CA TYR A 35 5.51 -11.12 2.60
C TYR A 35 6.13 -9.77 2.30
N ASN A 36 7.02 -9.31 3.19
CA ASN A 36 7.86 -8.14 2.95
C ASN A 36 9.11 -8.56 2.15
N TYR A 37 9.36 -7.86 1.04
CA TYR A 37 10.57 -8.03 0.23
C TYR A 37 11.80 -7.45 0.93
N SER A 38 11.63 -6.31 1.58
CA SER A 38 12.66 -5.57 2.30
C SER A 38 12.01 -4.81 3.44
N ASP A 39 12.75 -4.54 4.49
CA ASP A 39 12.35 -3.64 5.56
C ASP A 39 13.51 -2.72 5.92
N GLY A 40 13.22 -1.61 6.59
CA GLY A 40 14.25 -0.67 7.00
C GLY A 40 13.71 0.61 7.59
N GLU A 41 14.61 1.56 7.78
CA GLU A 41 14.33 2.85 8.41
C GLU A 41 14.77 4.00 7.51
N ARG A 42 13.99 5.08 7.48
CA ARG A 42 14.34 6.34 6.83
C ARG A 42 14.05 7.51 7.76
N ALA A 43 15.07 8.34 7.99
CA ALA A 43 14.95 9.54 8.78
C ALA A 43 14.81 10.79 7.90
N GLY A 44 13.88 11.67 8.24
CA GLY A 44 13.59 12.87 7.46
C GLY A 44 12.52 13.74 8.09
N TYR A 45 11.94 14.63 7.30
CA TYR A 45 10.83 15.49 7.73
C TYR A 45 9.54 15.09 7.04
N VAL A 46 8.48 14.84 7.81
CA VAL A 46 7.17 14.56 7.23
C VAL A 46 6.63 15.84 6.60
N GLN A 47 6.57 15.88 5.28
CA GLN A 47 6.07 17.06 4.55
C GLN A 47 4.55 17.02 4.42
N LYS A 48 4.02 15.83 4.14
CA LYS A 48 2.60 15.65 3.84
C LYS A 48 2.15 14.26 4.23
N LEU A 49 0.91 14.18 4.70
CA LEU A 49 0.11 12.96 4.72
C LEU A 49 -1.27 13.30 4.18
N SER A 50 -1.82 12.46 3.31
CA SER A 50 -3.13 12.70 2.72
C SER A 50 -3.87 11.40 2.50
N ARG A 51 -5.17 11.42 2.79
CA ARG A 51 -6.06 10.31 2.50
C ARG A 51 -6.60 10.45 1.09
N LYS A 52 -6.01 9.75 0.12
CA LYS A 52 -6.35 9.85 -1.31
C LYS A 52 -6.87 8.52 -1.85
N GLY A 53 -7.58 8.59 -2.97
CA GLY A 53 -8.22 7.45 -3.63
C GLY A 53 -9.68 7.70 -3.99
N TRP A 54 -10.11 7.16 -5.12
CA TRP A 54 -11.48 7.34 -5.65
C TRP A 54 -12.43 6.22 -5.18
N VAL A 55 -11.99 4.96 -5.27
CA VAL A 55 -12.77 3.77 -4.86
C VAL A 55 -12.33 3.29 -3.48
N CYS A 56 -11.02 3.12 -3.28
CA CYS A 56 -10.41 2.76 -2.00
C CYS A 56 -9.54 3.92 -1.55
N LYS A 57 -9.75 4.42 -0.33
CA LYS A 57 -8.95 5.52 0.22
C LYS A 57 -7.82 4.97 1.09
N THR A 58 -6.59 5.34 0.75
CA THR A 58 -5.37 4.98 1.49
C THR A 58 -4.69 6.25 2.01
N TRP A 59 -3.86 6.09 3.05
CA TRP A 59 -3.04 7.17 3.56
C TRP A 59 -1.71 7.16 2.85
N GLU A 60 -1.34 8.31 2.30
CA GLU A 60 -0.19 8.43 1.42
C GLU A 60 0.59 9.67 1.82
N GLY A 61 1.89 9.52 2.04
CA GLY A 61 2.73 10.55 2.62
C GLY A 61 4.05 10.72 1.90
N ASP A 62 4.64 11.89 2.12
CA ASP A 62 5.93 12.30 1.58
C ASP A 62 6.87 12.62 2.75
N LEU A 63 7.99 11.91 2.82
CA LEU A 63 9.08 12.15 3.77
C LEU A 63 10.25 12.79 3.02
N ALA A 64 10.66 13.98 3.43
CA ALA A 64 11.83 14.64 2.87
C ALA A 64 13.10 14.18 3.56
N LEU A 65 13.94 13.47 2.80
CA LEU A 65 15.27 13.03 3.22
C LEU A 65 16.25 14.18 2.98
N VAL A 66 16.68 14.83 4.06
CA VAL A 66 17.64 15.93 4.02
C VAL A 66 19.00 15.41 4.46
N ASN A 67 19.91 15.27 3.50
CA ASN A 67 21.28 14.81 3.78
C ASN A 67 22.23 15.99 4.07
N LEU A 68 22.02 17.14 3.41
CA LEU A 68 22.88 18.32 3.52
C LEU A 68 22.06 19.63 3.48
N PRO A 69 22.36 20.61 4.33
CA PRO A 69 21.73 21.93 4.26
C PRO A 69 21.92 22.59 2.89
N GLY A 70 20.85 23.16 2.34
CA GLY A 70 20.89 23.88 1.06
C GLY A 70 20.81 23.01 -0.19
N GLN A 71 20.75 21.68 -0.07
CA GLN A 71 20.43 20.79 -1.18
C GLN A 71 18.92 20.49 -1.24
N PRO A 72 18.38 20.24 -2.45
CA PRO A 72 17.01 19.74 -2.56
C PRO A 72 16.89 18.40 -1.85
N ALA A 73 15.85 18.25 -1.02
CA ALA A 73 15.59 17.00 -0.31
C ALA A 73 15.09 15.94 -1.31
N GLU A 74 15.54 14.70 -1.13
CA GLU A 74 14.94 13.55 -1.82
C GLU A 74 13.59 13.25 -1.18
N ILE A 75 12.54 13.08 -1.98
CA ILE A 75 11.21 12.76 -1.48
C ILE A 75 11.02 11.25 -1.48
N PHE A 76 10.91 10.70 -0.27
CA PHE A 76 10.49 9.32 -0.07
C PHE A 76 8.97 9.25 0.09
N GLN A 77 8.32 8.66 -0.91
CA GLN A 77 6.89 8.44 -0.91
C GLN A 77 6.56 7.12 -0.22
N PHE A 78 5.56 7.15 0.65
CA PHE A 78 5.14 5.99 1.41
C PHE A 78 3.63 5.90 1.56
N SER A 79 3.15 4.69 1.80
CA SER A 79 1.75 4.37 2.08
C SER A 79 1.59 3.92 3.54
N VAL A 80 0.43 4.16 4.13
CA VAL A 80 0.10 3.72 5.49
C VAL A 80 -1.24 3.00 5.47
N ARG A 81 -1.27 1.79 6.03
CA ARG A 81 -2.48 0.96 6.10
C ARG A 81 -3.22 1.08 7.42
N ASP A 82 -2.49 1.33 8.50
CA ASP A 82 -3.05 1.47 9.84
C ASP A 82 -3.39 2.93 10.14
N ASP A 83 -4.67 3.19 10.43
CA ASP A 83 -5.17 4.51 10.80
C ASP A 83 -4.48 5.07 12.07
N ALA A 84 -4.08 4.21 13.02
CA ALA A 84 -3.38 4.62 14.23
C ALA A 84 -1.95 5.13 13.93
N ILE A 85 -1.26 4.51 12.97
CA ILE A 85 0.04 4.98 12.49
C ILE A 85 -0.13 6.29 11.72
N ALA A 86 -1.15 6.39 10.87
CA ALA A 86 -1.47 7.62 10.15
C ALA A 86 -1.75 8.79 11.11
N GLU A 87 -2.46 8.55 12.21
CA GLU A 87 -2.71 9.57 13.23
C GLU A 87 -1.41 10.02 13.94
N GLN A 88 -0.52 9.08 14.26
CA GLN A 88 0.79 9.39 14.84
C GLN A 88 1.63 10.24 13.88
N ILE A 89 1.65 9.89 12.59
CA ILE A 89 2.33 10.67 11.55
C ILE A 89 1.75 12.07 11.46
N ASN A 90 0.42 12.22 11.46
CA ASN A 90 -0.26 13.52 11.42
C ASN A 90 0.17 14.44 12.58
N LYS A 91 0.38 13.91 13.78
CA LYS A 91 0.84 14.67 14.95
C LYS A 91 2.31 15.13 14.83
N LEU A 92 3.07 14.52 13.94
CA LEU A 92 4.50 14.76 13.73
C LEU A 92 4.80 15.43 12.38
N VAL A 93 3.78 15.87 11.63
CA VAL A 93 3.96 16.64 10.40
C VAL A 93 4.80 17.90 10.66
N GLY A 94 5.77 18.15 9.80
CA GLY A 94 6.73 19.25 9.93
C GLY A 94 7.87 19.00 10.92
N LYS A 95 7.86 17.88 11.65
CA LYS A 95 8.94 17.50 12.58
C LYS A 95 9.91 16.52 11.92
N ARG A 96 11.11 16.42 12.49
CA ARG A 96 12.09 15.38 12.13
C ARG A 96 11.68 14.06 12.78
N VAL A 97 11.60 13.01 11.98
CA VAL A 97 11.16 11.69 12.41
C VAL A 97 12.00 10.61 11.74
N ALA A 98 11.98 9.42 12.33
CA ALA A 98 12.40 8.18 11.71
C ALA A 98 11.17 7.33 11.43
N LEU A 99 11.02 6.88 10.18
CA LEU A 99 9.96 5.97 9.73
C LEU A 99 10.53 4.58 9.52
N THR A 100 9.94 3.59 10.18
CA THR A 100 10.18 2.17 9.88
C THR A 100 9.17 1.73 8.82
N TYR A 101 9.64 1.05 7.78
CA TYR A 101 8.80 0.62 6.67
C TYR A 101 9.08 -0.82 6.26
N GLU A 102 8.06 -1.44 5.67
CA GLU A 102 8.11 -2.73 4.99
C GLU A 102 7.79 -2.52 3.50
N GLN A 103 8.60 -3.10 2.63
CA GLN A 103 8.43 -3.04 1.19
C GLN A 103 7.69 -4.28 0.68
N HIS A 104 6.54 -4.08 0.06
CA HIS A 104 5.75 -5.14 -0.57
C HIS A 104 5.72 -4.93 -2.09
N ILE A 105 6.28 -5.88 -2.83
CA ILE A 105 6.39 -5.81 -4.30
C ILE A 105 5.24 -6.58 -4.94
N GLY A 106 4.73 -6.06 -6.06
CA GLY A 106 3.75 -6.78 -6.90
C GLY A 106 2.30 -6.60 -6.46
N LEU A 107 1.98 -5.50 -5.76
CA LEU A 107 0.59 -5.21 -5.43
C LEU A 107 -0.24 -5.00 -6.69
N PRO A 108 -1.36 -5.73 -6.86
CA PRO A 108 -2.09 -5.75 -8.13
C PRO A 108 -2.89 -4.47 -8.38
N THR A 109 -3.17 -3.69 -7.33
CA THR A 109 -3.98 -2.45 -7.44
C THR A 109 -3.52 -1.41 -6.42
N THR A 110 -3.86 -0.15 -6.68
CA THR A 110 -3.63 0.97 -5.75
C THR A 110 -4.58 0.97 -4.55
N CYS A 111 -5.59 0.10 -4.51
CA CYS A 111 -6.48 -0.04 -3.34
C CYS A 111 -5.74 -0.49 -2.08
N PHE A 112 -4.54 -1.05 -2.22
CA PHE A 112 -3.72 -1.52 -1.11
C PHE A 112 -2.66 -0.51 -0.66
N GLY A 113 -2.40 0.52 -1.47
CA GLY A 113 -1.38 1.55 -1.29
C GLY A 113 -0.93 2.06 -2.66
N GLU A 114 -0.59 3.33 -2.77
CA GLU A 114 -0.04 3.90 -4.01
C GLU A 114 1.45 3.59 -4.20
N THR A 115 2.13 3.24 -3.12
CA THR A 115 3.54 2.88 -3.12
C THR A 115 3.73 1.43 -2.68
N GLN A 116 4.94 0.93 -2.92
CA GLN A 116 5.39 -0.36 -2.40
C GLN A 116 5.91 -0.28 -0.96
N TYR A 117 6.00 0.91 -0.36
CA TYR A 117 6.62 1.11 0.94
C TYR A 117 5.57 1.45 1.99
N PHE A 118 5.40 0.54 2.94
CA PHE A 118 4.37 0.62 3.97
C PHE A 118 4.98 0.97 5.30
N VAL A 119 4.65 2.14 5.84
CA VAL A 119 5.15 2.56 7.15
C VAL A 119 4.43 1.79 8.24
N THR A 120 5.21 1.14 9.11
CA THR A 120 4.73 0.33 10.23
C THR A 120 4.99 0.98 11.58
N ALA A 121 5.98 1.88 11.67
CA ALA A 121 6.25 2.64 12.88
C ALA A 121 6.84 4.04 12.58
N ILE A 122 6.68 4.94 13.55
CA ILE A 122 7.22 6.30 13.52
C ILE A 122 7.81 6.67 14.88
N GLN A 123 8.96 7.35 14.86
CA GLN A 123 9.61 7.87 16.07
C GLN A 123 10.03 9.32 15.82
N ALA A 124 9.78 10.20 16.79
CA ALA A 124 10.31 11.56 16.74
C ALA A 124 11.81 11.53 16.99
N VAL A 125 12.58 12.27 16.19
CA VAL A 125 14.02 12.43 16.37
C VAL A 125 14.25 13.86 16.84
N GLU A 126 14.62 14.02 18.11
CA GLU A 126 15.04 15.31 18.68
C GLU A 126 16.38 15.79 18.12
#